data_AF-A0A1H6DD93-F1
#
_entry.id   AF-A0A1H6DD93-F1
#
_cell.length_a   1.000
_cell.length_b   1.000
_cell.length_c   1.000
_cell.angle_alpha   90.00
_cell.angle_beta   90.00
_cell.angle_gamma   90.00
#
_symmetry.space_group_name_H-M   'P 1'
#
loop_
_entity.id
_entity.type
_entity.pdbx_description
1 polymer ?
#
loop_
_entity_poly.entity_id
_entity_poly.type
_entity_poly.pdbx_seq_one_letter_code
_entity_poly.pdbx_strand_id
1 'polypeptide(L)'
;MSETEPKKRGFFSRLFGLEGEQAKQAEQEAAPGAVEAVPEAGPQPEPDGPIAPEVLLGEAAPLPIAMPEPAPLPAPPVMEPPVVAAPPVPKRSWWRRLTEGLSRTSSALTTGITDLFTKRKLDSGTLEDLEDILIQADLGLATAARIAKAVGDGRYDKQIEPDEVRAILAREVEEILTPVALPLSIDATKKPFVILMVGVNGSGKTTTIGKLAAKFRAEGKSVMLAAGDTFRAAAIEQLKVWGERTGAEVVSGQQGADASGLAFEALQKAKAAGTDVLLVDTAGRLQNKTGLMDELAKVVRVIRKLDPDSPHAALLVLDATVGQNAISQVEAFQQIAGVTGLVMTKLDGTARGGILVALAAKFGLPVHFIGVGESVEDLEPFSARDFARAVAGLGEVA
;
A
#
# COMPACT_ATOMS: atom_id res chain seq x y z
N MET A 1 -32.98 45.58 25.27
CA MET A 1 -31.56 45.48 25.67
C MET A 1 -31.37 44.12 26.33
N SER A 2 -30.64 43.22 25.68
CA SER A 2 -29.71 42.28 26.30
C SER A 2 -29.03 41.50 25.18
N GLU A 3 -27.72 41.67 25.11
CA GLU A 3 -26.80 41.33 24.04
C GLU A 3 -26.63 39.82 23.84
N THR A 4 -26.48 39.42 22.57
CA THR A 4 -26.05 38.09 22.11
C THR A 4 -24.53 37.97 22.15
N GLU A 5 -23.99 36.99 22.89
CA GLU A 5 -22.57 36.62 22.88
C GLU A 5 -22.12 35.97 21.54
N PRO A 6 -20.85 36.15 21.11
CA PRO A 6 -20.38 35.63 19.83
C PRO A 6 -19.87 34.18 19.91
N LYS A 7 -20.24 33.36 18.90
CA LYS A 7 -19.74 32.00 18.68
C LYS A 7 -18.22 31.99 18.44
N LYS A 8 -17.48 31.15 19.19
CA LYS A 8 -16.06 30.88 18.95
C LYS A 8 -15.88 30.03 17.69
N ARG A 9 -15.13 30.55 16.71
CA ARG A 9 -14.73 29.86 15.48
C ARG A 9 -13.61 28.85 15.75
N GLY A 10 -13.72 27.67 15.12
CA GLY A 10 -12.77 26.55 15.24
C GLY A 10 -11.40 26.82 14.61
N PHE A 11 -10.40 26.11 15.12
CA PHE A 11 -8.97 26.28 14.86
C PHE A 11 -8.58 26.20 13.36
N PHE A 12 -9.27 25.40 12.55
CA PHE A 12 -8.99 25.26 11.12
C PHE A 12 -9.42 26.47 10.27
N SER A 13 -10.39 27.29 10.72
CA SER A 13 -10.78 28.51 10.00
C SER A 13 -9.72 29.63 10.09
N ARG A 14 -8.73 29.49 10.98
CA ARG A 14 -7.60 30.42 11.09
C ARG A 14 -6.43 30.05 10.18
N LEU A 15 -6.36 28.81 9.69
CA LEU A 15 -5.21 28.33 8.93
C LEU A 15 -5.39 28.48 7.40
N PHE A 16 -6.63 28.51 6.91
CA PHE A 16 -6.93 28.63 5.49
C PHE A 16 -7.87 29.82 5.27
N GLY A 17 -7.29 31.01 5.27
CA GLY A 17 -7.97 32.24 4.89
C GLY A 17 -8.30 32.22 3.39
N LEU A 18 -9.58 31.99 3.08
CA LEU A 18 -10.18 32.36 1.81
C LEU A 18 -11.43 33.17 2.12
N GLU A 19 -11.26 34.48 2.18
CA GLU A 19 -12.36 35.43 2.00
C GLU A 19 -12.65 35.54 0.50
N GLY A 20 -13.93 35.39 0.16
CA GLY A 20 -14.45 35.86 -1.11
C GLY A 20 -15.17 37.19 -0.90
N GLU A 21 -15.09 38.10 -1.88
CA GLU A 21 -16.14 39.06 -2.14
C GLU A 21 -16.18 39.43 -3.63
N GLN A 22 -17.40 39.58 -4.14
CA GLN A 22 -17.79 39.81 -5.54
C GLN A 22 -18.13 41.28 -5.81
N ALA A 23 -18.25 41.60 -7.12
CA ALA A 23 -19.01 42.68 -7.79
C ALA A 23 -18.20 43.98 -8.10
N LYS A 24 -18.30 44.66 -9.26
CA LYS A 24 -19.24 44.66 -10.42
C LYS A 24 -18.68 45.54 -11.57
N GLN A 25 -18.97 45.17 -12.84
CA GLN A 25 -19.26 45.97 -14.06
C GLN A 25 -18.22 47.01 -14.58
N ALA A 26 -17.96 47.19 -15.89
CA ALA A 26 -18.88 47.29 -17.03
C ALA A 26 -18.26 46.92 -18.41
N GLU A 27 -19.15 46.69 -19.37
CA GLU A 27 -18.97 46.38 -20.79
C GLU A 27 -18.22 47.45 -21.62
N GLN A 28 -17.49 47.02 -22.66
CA GLN A 28 -17.69 47.56 -24.01
C GLN A 28 -17.16 46.60 -25.10
N GLU A 29 -18.02 46.39 -26.10
CA GLU A 29 -17.83 45.61 -27.32
C GLU A 29 -16.70 46.14 -28.21
N ALA A 30 -16.00 45.24 -28.91
CA ALA A 30 -15.90 45.23 -30.38
C ALA A 30 -14.86 44.20 -30.86
N ALA A 31 -15.29 43.29 -31.72
CA ALA A 31 -14.44 42.59 -32.70
C ALA A 31 -14.79 43.15 -34.10
N PRO A 32 -14.16 42.73 -35.22
CA PRO A 32 -12.92 41.96 -35.40
C PRO A 32 -11.95 42.63 -36.42
N GLY A 33 -10.72 42.12 -36.55
CA GLY A 33 -9.97 42.28 -37.81
C GLY A 33 -8.45 42.20 -37.74
N ALA A 34 -7.92 41.57 -38.79
CA ALA A 34 -6.57 41.65 -39.33
C ALA A 34 -5.52 40.64 -38.84
N VAL A 35 -5.06 39.90 -39.86
CA VAL A 35 -4.00 38.92 -39.97
C VAL A 35 -2.66 39.66 -40.02
N GLU A 36 -1.65 39.22 -39.26
CA GLU A 36 -0.22 39.53 -39.50
C GLU A 36 0.60 38.42 -38.80
N ALA A 37 1.19 37.50 -39.56
CA ALA A 37 2.51 37.57 -40.20
C ALA A 37 3.64 37.13 -39.24
N VAL A 38 4.19 35.95 -39.56
CA VAL A 38 5.37 35.33 -38.96
C VAL A 38 6.62 36.16 -39.29
N PRO A 39 7.53 36.45 -38.36
CA PRO A 39 8.86 36.93 -38.73
C PRO A 39 9.82 35.76 -38.99
N GLU A 40 10.45 35.84 -40.16
CA GLU A 40 11.53 35.02 -40.69
C GLU A 40 12.75 34.89 -39.78
N ALA A 41 13.41 33.74 -39.92
CA ALA A 41 14.72 33.42 -39.37
C ALA A 41 15.83 34.28 -40.01
N GLY A 42 16.65 34.91 -39.16
CA GLY A 42 17.94 35.51 -39.54
C GLY A 42 19.11 34.53 -39.36
N PRO A 43 20.24 34.74 -40.07
CA PRO A 43 21.22 33.69 -40.38
C PRO A 43 22.23 33.41 -39.26
N GLN A 44 22.68 32.15 -39.19
CA GLN A 44 23.80 31.68 -38.37
C GLN A 44 25.16 32.18 -38.92
N PRO A 45 26.13 32.54 -38.06
CA PRO A 45 27.53 32.61 -38.44
C PRO A 45 28.28 31.29 -38.12
N GLU A 46 29.11 30.87 -39.08
CA GLU A 46 30.06 29.75 -39.02
C GLU A 46 31.35 30.09 -38.20
N PRO A 47 32.18 29.09 -37.85
CA PRO A 47 33.04 29.12 -36.66
C PRO A 47 34.48 29.60 -36.93
N ASP A 48 35.04 30.34 -35.98
CA ASP A 48 36.47 30.64 -35.93
C ASP A 48 37.25 29.60 -35.11
N GLY A 49 38.41 29.23 -35.64
CA GLY A 49 39.34 28.21 -35.16
C GLY A 49 40.17 28.57 -33.91
N PRO A 50 41.14 27.72 -33.55
CA PRO A 50 41.51 27.47 -32.16
C PRO A 50 42.57 28.44 -31.63
N ILE A 51 42.36 28.94 -30.40
CA ILE A 51 43.37 29.67 -29.63
C ILE A 51 44.01 28.69 -28.64
N ALA A 52 45.34 28.58 -28.72
CA ALA A 52 46.17 27.77 -27.83
C ALA A 52 46.19 28.33 -26.39
N PRO A 53 46.24 27.49 -25.34
CA PRO A 53 46.36 27.99 -23.97
C PRO A 53 47.81 28.31 -23.60
N GLU A 54 47.96 29.52 -23.08
CA GLU A 54 49.13 30.14 -22.50
C GLU A 54 49.47 29.52 -21.12
N VAL A 55 50.76 29.25 -20.90
CA VAL A 55 51.30 28.64 -19.69
C VAL A 55 51.49 29.72 -18.62
N LEU A 56 50.81 29.59 -17.48
CA LEU A 56 51.09 30.34 -16.26
C LEU A 56 51.57 29.40 -15.16
N LEU A 57 52.81 29.63 -14.75
CA LEU A 57 53.53 28.96 -13.67
C LEU A 57 53.07 29.48 -12.30
N GLY A 58 52.77 28.54 -11.39
CA GLY A 58 53.06 28.67 -9.97
C GLY A 58 51.85 28.86 -9.05
N GLU A 59 51.50 27.82 -8.29
CA GLU A 59 51.49 27.89 -6.82
C GLU A 59 51.41 26.50 -6.16
N ALA A 60 51.93 26.45 -4.94
CA ALA A 60 52.33 25.31 -4.11
C ALA A 60 51.45 24.04 -4.14
N ALA A 61 52.13 22.88 -4.20
CA ALA A 61 51.56 21.57 -3.93
C ALA A 61 51.16 21.43 -2.44
N PRO A 62 49.92 21.00 -2.11
CA PRO A 62 49.61 20.53 -0.77
C PRO A 62 50.25 19.14 -0.54
N LEU A 63 50.81 18.95 0.65
CA LEU A 63 51.30 17.69 1.18
C LEU A 63 50.22 16.57 1.09
N PRO A 64 50.61 15.29 0.97
CA PRO A 64 49.65 14.19 0.98
C PRO A 64 48.94 14.15 2.34
N ILE A 65 47.63 14.39 2.35
CA ILE A 65 46.80 14.02 3.50
C ILE A 65 46.77 12.50 3.52
N ALA A 66 47.38 11.92 4.55
CA ALA A 66 47.29 10.49 4.83
C ALA A 66 45.81 10.09 4.88
N MET A 67 45.40 9.19 3.98
CA MET A 67 44.08 8.57 4.06
C MET A 67 43.97 7.86 5.41
N PRO A 68 42.89 8.05 6.18
CA PRO A 68 42.68 7.26 7.37
C PRO A 68 42.58 5.78 6.96
N GLU A 69 43.33 4.95 7.68
CA GLU A 69 43.30 3.49 7.59
C GLU A 69 41.85 2.99 7.64
N PRO A 70 41.41 2.09 6.72
CA PRO A 70 40.05 1.60 6.73
C PRO A 70 39.77 0.91 8.06
N ALA A 71 38.75 1.39 8.77
CA ALA A 71 38.28 0.77 9.99
C ALA A 71 37.99 -0.73 9.72
N PRO A 72 38.39 -1.64 10.62
CA PRO A 72 38.17 -3.06 10.43
C PRO A 72 36.66 -3.32 10.26
N LEU A 73 36.32 -4.05 9.19
CA LEU A 73 34.96 -4.51 8.94
C LEU A 73 34.42 -5.23 10.18
N PRO A 74 33.18 -4.97 10.60
CA PRO A 74 32.57 -5.71 11.70
C PRO A 74 32.57 -7.20 11.34
N ALA A 75 33.03 -8.02 12.27
CA ALA A 75 33.03 -9.47 12.15
C ALA A 75 31.61 -9.96 11.79
N PRO A 76 31.47 -11.02 10.98
CA PRO A 76 30.18 -11.61 10.69
C PRO A 76 29.47 -11.97 12.01
N PRO A 77 28.14 -11.84 12.09
CA PRO A 77 27.41 -12.21 13.30
C PRO A 77 27.72 -13.69 13.59
N VAL A 78 28.25 -13.93 14.79
CA VAL A 78 28.42 -15.27 15.34
C VAL A 78 27.04 -15.92 15.31
N MET A 79 26.88 -16.98 14.52
CA MET A 79 25.68 -17.81 14.56
C MET A 79 25.53 -18.34 15.98
N GLU A 80 24.46 -17.92 16.65
CA GLU A 80 24.06 -18.53 17.90
C GLU A 80 23.76 -20.02 17.67
N PRO A 81 24.19 -20.92 18.58
CA PRO A 81 23.88 -22.34 18.49
C PRO A 81 22.36 -22.56 18.50
N PRO A 82 21.87 -23.68 17.93
CA PRO A 82 20.45 -23.90 17.71
C PRO A 82 19.69 -23.84 19.02
N VAL A 83 18.74 -22.90 19.10
CA VAL A 83 17.74 -22.86 20.16
C VAL A 83 16.96 -24.17 20.08
N VAL A 84 17.18 -25.03 21.07
CA VAL A 84 16.40 -26.25 21.31
C VAL A 84 14.92 -25.89 21.20
N ALA A 85 14.21 -26.58 20.30
CA ALA A 85 12.81 -26.34 20.02
C ALA A 85 12.00 -26.23 21.32
N ALA A 86 11.57 -25.01 21.63
CA ALA A 86 10.62 -24.77 22.71
C ALA A 86 9.35 -25.61 22.45
N PRO A 87 8.70 -26.13 23.49
CA PRO A 87 7.48 -26.92 23.33
C PRO A 87 6.43 -26.13 22.55
N PRO A 88 5.58 -26.80 21.75
CA PRO A 88 4.65 -26.13 20.86
C PRO A 88 3.73 -25.22 21.66
N VAL A 89 3.93 -23.91 21.50
CA VAL A 89 3.03 -22.90 22.03
C VAL A 89 1.65 -23.18 21.41
N PRO A 90 0.58 -23.29 22.20
CA PRO A 90 -0.75 -23.53 21.66
C PRO A 90 -1.05 -22.46 20.61
N LYS A 91 -1.43 -22.90 19.39
CA LYS A 91 -1.74 -22.02 18.26
C LYS A 91 -2.70 -20.93 18.75
N ARG A 92 -2.25 -19.68 18.83
CA ARG A 92 -3.11 -18.55 19.17
C ARG A 92 -4.28 -18.54 18.17
N SER A 93 -5.52 -18.39 18.66
CA SER A 93 -6.68 -18.18 17.79
C SER A 93 -6.38 -17.03 16.81
N TRP A 94 -6.73 -17.18 15.55
CA TRP A 94 -6.59 -16.13 14.52
C TRP A 94 -7.18 -14.80 15.00
N TRP A 95 -8.37 -14.86 15.59
CA TRP A 95 -9.03 -13.70 16.18
C TRP A 95 -8.13 -12.93 17.15
N ARG A 96 -7.41 -13.64 18.04
CA ARG A 96 -6.48 -13.01 18.98
C ARG A 96 -5.36 -12.26 18.23
N ARG A 97 -4.78 -12.85 17.19
CA ARG A 97 -3.72 -12.20 16.40
C ARG A 97 -4.23 -10.99 15.62
N LEU A 98 -5.44 -11.09 15.08
CA LEU A 98 -6.10 -9.97 14.41
C LEU A 98 -6.34 -8.81 15.39
N THR A 99 -6.95 -9.08 16.54
CA THR A 99 -7.19 -8.04 17.56
C THR A 99 -5.91 -7.45 18.13
N GLU A 100 -4.85 -8.26 18.30
CA GLU A 100 -3.52 -7.79 18.71
C GLU A 100 -2.92 -6.87 17.64
N GLY A 101 -2.99 -7.27 16.37
CA GLY A 101 -2.54 -6.46 15.24
C GLY A 101 -3.29 -5.13 15.12
N LEU A 102 -4.61 -5.13 15.26
CA LEU A 102 -5.42 -3.90 15.19
C LEU A 102 -5.51 -3.10 16.48
N SER A 103 -4.86 -3.56 17.57
CA SER A 103 -4.98 -2.98 18.91
C SER A 103 -4.74 -1.47 18.96
N ARG A 104 -3.79 -0.95 18.17
CA ARG A 104 -3.49 0.48 18.10
C ARG A 104 -4.63 1.28 17.47
N THR A 105 -5.17 0.80 16.35
CA THR A 105 -6.33 1.43 15.68
C THR A 105 -7.58 1.36 16.55
N SER A 106 -7.87 0.18 17.10
CA SER A 106 -9.08 -0.03 17.88
C SER A 106 -9.05 0.72 19.20
N SER A 107 -7.88 0.82 19.86
CA SER A 107 -7.73 1.62 21.08
C SER A 107 -7.94 3.11 20.81
N ALA A 108 -7.37 3.65 19.73
CA ALA A 108 -7.53 5.05 19.34
C ALA A 108 -9.01 5.40 19.08
N LEU A 109 -9.70 4.57 18.30
CA LEU A 109 -11.13 4.72 18.02
C LEU A 109 -11.99 4.57 19.28
N THR A 110 -11.75 3.53 20.08
CA THR A 110 -12.52 3.26 21.30
C THR A 110 -12.38 4.40 22.30
N THR A 111 -11.17 4.92 22.48
CA THR A 111 -10.90 6.03 23.40
C THR A 111 -11.58 7.30 22.91
N GLY A 112 -11.39 7.66 21.63
CA GLY A 112 -12.01 8.85 21.05
C GLY A 112 -13.54 8.82 21.13
N ILE A 113 -14.16 7.69 20.78
CA ILE A 113 -15.61 7.50 20.86
C ILE A 113 -16.10 7.59 22.32
N THR A 114 -15.42 6.92 23.25
CA THR A 114 -15.83 6.93 24.67
C THR A 114 -15.74 8.33 25.26
N ASP A 115 -14.64 9.05 24.99
CA ASP A 115 -14.45 10.42 25.48
C ASP A 115 -15.49 11.40 24.92
N LEU A 116 -15.88 11.20 23.66
CA LEU A 116 -16.86 12.03 22.96
C LEU A 116 -18.27 11.88 23.55
N PHE A 117 -18.73 10.64 23.71
CA PHE A 117 -20.13 10.33 24.06
C PHE A 117 -20.40 10.22 25.56
N THR A 118 -19.37 10.08 26.41
CA THR A 118 -19.55 10.13 27.88
C THR A 118 -19.83 11.54 28.38
N LYS A 119 -19.34 12.57 27.67
CA LYS A 119 -19.33 13.97 28.14
C LYS A 119 -20.43 14.83 27.51
N ARG A 120 -21.06 14.38 26.41
CA ARG A 120 -21.95 15.19 25.57
C ARG A 120 -23.18 14.42 25.10
N LYS A 121 -24.28 15.14 24.89
CA LYS A 121 -25.47 14.63 24.20
C LYS A 121 -25.23 14.62 22.69
N LEU A 122 -26.01 13.81 21.97
CA LEU A 122 -25.92 13.77 20.52
C LEU A 122 -26.48 15.05 19.89
N ASP A 123 -25.59 15.87 19.36
CA ASP A 123 -25.88 17.07 18.57
C ASP A 123 -25.00 17.12 17.30
N SER A 124 -25.20 18.13 16.45
CA SER A 124 -24.44 18.27 15.21
C SER A 124 -22.93 18.39 15.45
N GLY A 125 -22.51 19.11 16.49
CA GLY A 125 -21.08 19.27 16.80
C GLY A 125 -20.43 17.97 17.25
N THR A 126 -21.16 17.14 18.00
CA THR A 126 -20.69 15.82 18.42
C THR A 126 -20.56 14.87 17.22
N LEU A 127 -21.43 14.99 16.22
CA LEU A 127 -21.32 14.22 14.98
C LEU A 127 -20.15 14.66 14.10
N GLU A 128 -19.89 15.97 14.01
CA GLU A 128 -18.71 16.52 13.33
C GLU A 128 -17.41 16.03 14.00
N ASP A 129 -17.34 16.08 15.34
CA ASP A 129 -16.19 15.57 16.08
C ASP A 129 -16.00 14.04 15.92
N LEU A 130 -17.09 13.27 15.80
CA LEU A 130 -17.02 11.84 15.48
C LEU A 130 -16.43 11.63 14.09
N GLU A 131 -16.88 12.41 13.10
CA GLU A 131 -16.36 12.35 11.74
C GLU A 131 -14.84 12.60 11.72
N ASP A 132 -14.37 13.63 12.44
CA ASP A 132 -12.95 13.95 12.57
C ASP A 132 -12.13 12.78 13.17
N ILE A 133 -12.63 12.13 14.22
CA ILE A 133 -11.99 10.95 14.83
C ILE A 133 -11.85 9.80 13.81
N LEU A 134 -12.90 9.55 13.03
CA LEU A 134 -12.90 8.48 12.03
C LEU A 134 -11.96 8.79 10.86
N ILE A 135 -11.86 10.07 10.45
CA ILE A 135 -10.92 10.52 9.43
C ILE A 135 -9.48 10.34 9.92
N GLN A 136 -9.18 10.69 11.18
CA GLN A 136 -7.85 10.52 11.77
C GLN A 136 -7.42 9.05 11.82
N ALA A 137 -8.37 8.12 11.96
CA ALA A 137 -8.13 6.68 11.87
C ALA A 137 -8.01 6.14 10.43
N ASP A 138 -7.97 7.02 9.42
CA ASP A 138 -7.86 6.74 7.98
C ASP A 138 -9.06 6.01 7.34
N LEU A 139 -10.26 6.07 7.94
CA LEU A 139 -11.46 5.48 7.31
C LEU A 139 -11.90 6.22 6.03
N GLY A 140 -11.40 7.45 5.83
CA GLY A 140 -11.72 8.32 4.70
C GLY A 140 -13.01 9.11 4.90
N LEU A 141 -13.12 10.25 4.20
CA LEU A 141 -14.21 11.22 4.39
C LEU A 141 -15.59 10.60 4.13
N ALA A 142 -15.77 9.92 3.00
CA ALA A 142 -17.06 9.34 2.64
C ALA A 142 -17.54 8.29 3.67
N THR A 143 -16.64 7.44 4.16
CA THR A 143 -16.95 6.44 5.19
C THR A 143 -17.27 7.11 6.52
N ALA A 144 -16.46 8.08 6.93
CA ALA A 144 -16.64 8.80 8.19
C ALA A 144 -17.99 9.53 8.23
N ALA A 145 -18.33 10.26 7.18
CA ALA A 145 -19.62 10.94 7.04
C ALA A 145 -20.80 9.95 7.07
N ARG A 146 -20.66 8.79 6.41
CA ARG A 146 -21.69 7.73 6.44
C ARG A 146 -21.92 7.22 7.86
N ILE A 147 -20.85 6.92 8.60
CA ILE A 147 -20.94 6.41 9.97
C ILE A 147 -21.52 7.47 10.89
N ALA A 148 -21.05 8.72 10.82
CA ALA A 148 -21.59 9.83 11.61
C ALA A 148 -23.08 10.03 11.36
N LYS A 149 -23.52 9.99 10.09
CA LYS A 149 -24.94 10.02 9.73
C LYS A 149 -25.72 8.85 10.35
N ALA A 150 -25.20 7.62 10.28
CA ALA A 150 -25.86 6.44 10.84
C ALA A 150 -26.00 6.50 12.37
N VAL A 151 -25.02 7.11 13.05
CA VAL A 151 -25.07 7.38 14.50
C VAL A 151 -26.11 8.46 14.83
N GLY A 152 -26.21 9.51 14.00
CA GLY A 152 -27.17 10.61 14.16
C GLY A 152 -28.63 10.26 13.87
N ASP A 153 -28.87 9.26 13.01
CA ASP A 153 -30.19 8.97 12.47
C ASP A 153 -31.21 8.61 13.57
N GLY A 154 -32.30 9.37 13.64
CA GLY A 154 -33.39 9.21 14.62
C GLY A 154 -33.03 9.49 16.09
N ARG A 155 -31.83 10.01 16.38
CA ARG A 155 -31.26 10.11 17.74
C ARG A 155 -30.86 11.51 18.19
N TYR A 156 -31.18 12.55 17.42
CA TYR A 156 -30.87 13.94 17.80
C TYR A 156 -31.43 14.28 19.20
N ASP A 157 -30.62 14.94 20.04
CA ASP A 157 -30.87 15.26 21.45
C ASP A 157 -31.04 14.07 22.42
N LYS A 158 -30.76 12.84 21.97
CA LYS A 158 -30.73 11.65 22.83
C LYS A 158 -29.32 11.34 23.33
N GLN A 159 -29.25 10.60 24.42
CA GLN A 159 -28.00 9.96 24.84
C GLN A 159 -27.82 8.66 24.05
N ILE A 160 -26.59 8.38 23.66
CA ILE A 160 -26.18 7.13 23.03
C ILE A 160 -24.97 6.59 23.78
N GLU A 161 -25.00 5.30 24.10
CA GLU A 161 -23.89 4.66 24.78
C GLU A 161 -22.71 4.47 23.81
N PRO A 162 -21.45 4.64 24.26
CA PRO A 162 -20.27 4.43 23.42
C PRO A 162 -20.26 3.05 22.74
N ASP A 163 -20.76 2.02 23.42
CA ASP A 163 -20.85 0.66 22.89
C ASP A 163 -21.83 0.55 21.71
N GLU A 164 -22.93 1.31 21.71
CA GLU A 164 -23.86 1.39 20.59
C GLU A 164 -23.18 2.07 19.38
N VAL A 165 -22.41 3.13 19.60
CA VAL A 165 -21.64 3.79 18.54
C VAL A 165 -20.61 2.83 17.93
N ARG A 166 -19.88 2.06 18.75
CA ARG A 166 -18.92 1.06 18.25
C ARG A 166 -19.61 -0.07 17.48
N ALA A 167 -20.82 -0.47 17.89
CA ALA A 167 -21.62 -1.45 17.14
C ALA A 167 -22.07 -0.91 15.77
N ILE A 168 -22.50 0.35 15.70
CA ILE A 168 -22.84 1.02 14.42
C ILE A 168 -21.60 1.11 13.53
N LEU A 169 -20.47 1.55 14.06
CA LEU A 169 -19.19 1.58 13.34
C LEU A 169 -18.85 0.21 12.74
N ALA A 170 -18.90 -0.86 13.53
CA ALA A 170 -18.61 -2.21 13.07
C ALA A 170 -19.56 -2.62 11.93
N ARG A 171 -20.86 -2.36 12.08
CA ARG A 171 -21.85 -2.70 11.05
C ARG A 171 -21.57 -1.97 9.73
N GLU A 172 -21.39 -0.64 9.77
CA GLU A 172 -21.16 0.15 8.55
C GLU A 172 -19.84 -0.24 7.86
N VAL A 173 -18.79 -0.54 8.64
CA VAL A 173 -17.51 -1.03 8.11
C VAL A 173 -17.66 -2.41 7.48
N GLU A 174 -18.38 -3.34 8.12
CA GLU A 174 -18.67 -4.67 7.58
C GLU A 174 -19.46 -4.58 6.27
N GLU A 175 -20.48 -3.71 6.19
CA GLU A 175 -21.26 -3.50 4.97
C GLU A 175 -20.41 -3.02 3.80
N ILE A 176 -19.43 -2.13 4.04
CA ILE A 176 -18.52 -1.64 3.01
C ILE A 176 -17.52 -2.72 2.56
N LEU A 177 -17.06 -3.55 3.49
CA LEU A 177 -16.02 -4.54 3.23
C LEU A 177 -16.55 -5.87 2.69
N THR A 178 -17.80 -6.23 2.98
CA THR A 178 -18.41 -7.51 2.56
C THR A 178 -18.33 -7.75 1.05
N PRO A 179 -18.64 -6.78 0.17
CA PRO A 179 -18.59 -6.99 -1.29
C PRO A 179 -17.18 -7.27 -1.82
N VAL A 180 -16.14 -6.83 -1.11
CA VAL A 180 -14.74 -7.00 -1.53
C VAL A 180 -14.04 -8.14 -0.80
N ALA A 181 -14.66 -8.75 0.22
CA ALA A 181 -14.09 -9.87 0.97
C ALA A 181 -14.21 -11.18 0.21
N LEU A 182 -13.41 -11.32 -0.85
CA LEU A 182 -13.41 -12.47 -1.75
C LEU A 182 -12.12 -13.28 -1.57
N PRO A 183 -12.19 -14.59 -1.33
CA PRO A 183 -10.99 -15.42 -1.24
C PRO A 183 -10.28 -15.50 -2.60
N LEU A 184 -8.95 -15.62 -2.59
CA LEU A 184 -8.20 -15.90 -3.81
C LEU A 184 -8.46 -17.34 -4.26
N SER A 185 -9.17 -17.51 -5.38
CA SER A 185 -9.44 -18.82 -5.96
C SER A 185 -8.40 -19.15 -7.04
N ILE A 186 -7.73 -20.30 -6.88
CA ILE A 186 -6.81 -20.82 -7.88
C ILE A 186 -7.61 -21.68 -8.87
N ASP A 187 -7.76 -21.21 -10.10
CA ASP A 187 -8.40 -21.97 -11.17
C ASP A 187 -7.51 -23.14 -11.59
N ALA A 188 -7.94 -24.37 -11.25
CA ALA A 188 -7.19 -25.59 -11.52
C ALA A 188 -7.07 -25.93 -13.03
N THR A 189 -7.87 -25.30 -13.89
CA THR A 189 -7.75 -25.44 -15.35
C THR A 189 -6.56 -24.68 -15.92
N LYS A 190 -6.02 -23.72 -15.15
CA LYS A 190 -4.83 -22.95 -15.50
C LYS A 190 -3.60 -23.61 -14.85
N LYS A 191 -2.69 -24.11 -15.68
CA LYS A 191 -1.43 -24.74 -15.22
C LYS A 191 -0.21 -24.15 -15.96
N PRO A 192 0.55 -23.24 -15.33
CA PRO A 192 0.35 -22.70 -13.98
C PRO A 192 -0.72 -21.60 -13.91
N PHE A 193 -1.38 -21.50 -12.76
CA PHE A 193 -2.07 -20.26 -12.36
C PHE A 193 -1.01 -19.23 -11.96
N VAL A 194 -0.86 -18.19 -12.78
CA VAL A 194 0.17 -17.14 -12.62
C VAL A 194 -0.33 -16.01 -11.73
N ILE A 195 0.36 -15.78 -10.61
CA ILE A 195 0.12 -14.69 -9.67
C ILE A 195 1.29 -13.71 -9.74
N LEU A 196 1.03 -12.49 -10.20
CA LEU A 196 2.00 -11.39 -10.24
C LEU A 196 1.85 -10.53 -8.98
N MET A 197 2.92 -10.38 -8.21
CA MET A 197 2.93 -9.62 -6.97
C MET A 197 3.49 -8.22 -7.21
N VAL A 198 2.70 -7.19 -6.97
CA VAL A 198 3.07 -5.79 -7.23
C VAL A 198 2.93 -4.93 -5.99
N GLY A 199 3.53 -3.74 -6.00
CA GLY A 199 3.53 -2.82 -4.87
C GLY A 199 4.90 -2.24 -4.59
N VAL A 200 4.96 -1.32 -3.64
CA VAL A 200 6.18 -0.56 -3.34
C VAL A 200 7.18 -1.36 -2.51
N ASN A 201 8.42 -0.89 -2.44
CA ASN A 201 9.43 -1.47 -1.55
C ASN A 201 8.98 -1.36 -0.10
N GLY A 202 9.25 -2.41 0.67
CA GLY A 202 8.88 -2.45 2.08
C GLY A 202 7.42 -2.83 2.35
N SER A 203 6.54 -2.93 1.34
CA SER A 203 5.13 -3.32 1.55
C SER A 203 4.92 -4.80 1.90
N GLY A 204 5.99 -5.60 1.90
CA GLY A 204 5.93 -7.01 2.29
C GLY A 204 5.66 -8.00 1.14
N LYS A 205 5.89 -7.61 -0.13
CA LYS A 205 5.71 -8.48 -1.31
C LYS A 205 6.42 -9.83 -1.19
N THR A 206 7.74 -9.85 -1.07
CA THR A 206 8.56 -11.07 -1.00
C THR A 206 8.17 -11.94 0.19
N THR A 207 7.87 -11.34 1.34
CA THR A 207 7.36 -12.06 2.51
C THR A 207 5.99 -12.68 2.22
N THR A 208 5.07 -11.93 1.60
CA THR A 208 3.74 -12.42 1.21
C THR A 208 3.84 -13.58 0.23
N ILE A 209 4.76 -13.53 -0.74
CA ILE A 209 5.05 -14.65 -1.65
C ILE A 209 5.43 -15.90 -0.86
N GLY A 210 6.36 -15.77 0.08
CA GLY A 210 6.78 -16.88 0.93
C GLY A 210 5.64 -17.52 1.73
N LYS A 211 4.77 -16.67 2.32
CA LYS A 211 3.60 -17.14 3.07
C LYS A 211 2.56 -17.81 2.17
N LEU A 212 2.28 -17.25 0.99
CA LEU A 212 1.38 -17.85 0.00
C LEU A 212 1.95 -19.16 -0.54
N ALA A 213 3.25 -19.24 -0.80
CA ALA A 213 3.91 -20.47 -1.21
C ALA A 213 3.76 -21.57 -0.16
N ALA A 214 4.01 -21.25 1.12
CA ALA A 214 3.79 -22.18 2.22
C ALA A 214 2.32 -22.64 2.31
N LYS A 215 1.36 -21.71 2.18
CA LYS A 215 -0.07 -22.00 2.18
C LYS A 215 -0.47 -22.94 1.04
N PHE A 216 -0.10 -22.64 -0.20
CA PHE A 216 -0.45 -23.47 -1.36
C PHE A 216 0.23 -24.85 -1.32
N ARG A 217 1.47 -24.93 -0.83
CA ARG A 217 2.18 -26.20 -0.59
C ARG A 217 1.47 -27.05 0.48
N ALA A 218 1.01 -26.42 1.56
CA ALA A 218 0.22 -27.11 2.60
C ALA A 218 -1.14 -27.60 2.07
N GLU A 219 -1.70 -26.92 1.07
CA GLU A 219 -2.90 -27.36 0.33
C GLU A 219 -2.60 -28.43 -0.75
N GLY A 220 -1.36 -28.93 -0.82
CA GLY A 220 -0.94 -29.98 -1.75
C GLY A 220 -0.65 -29.51 -3.18
N LYS A 221 -0.63 -28.20 -3.45
CA LYS A 221 -0.32 -27.65 -4.78
C LYS A 221 1.18 -27.62 -5.03
N SER A 222 1.60 -27.87 -6.25
CA SER A 222 2.95 -27.60 -6.72
C SER A 222 3.13 -26.10 -6.96
N VAL A 223 4.24 -25.53 -6.47
CA VAL A 223 4.51 -24.08 -6.48
C VAL A 223 5.89 -23.82 -7.06
N MET A 224 5.98 -22.83 -7.94
CA MET A 224 7.22 -22.26 -8.44
C MET A 224 7.25 -20.76 -8.15
N LEU A 225 8.43 -20.23 -7.82
CA LEU A 225 8.66 -18.82 -7.53
C LEU A 225 9.57 -18.21 -8.60
N ALA A 226 9.31 -16.96 -9.00
CA ALA A 226 10.16 -16.20 -9.90
C ALA A 226 10.68 -14.94 -9.20
N ALA A 227 12.00 -14.81 -9.08
CA ALA A 227 12.69 -13.70 -8.44
C ALA A 227 12.77 -12.47 -9.35
N GLY A 228 11.63 -11.84 -9.64
CA GLY A 228 11.56 -10.67 -10.54
C GLY A 228 11.93 -9.32 -9.90
N ASP A 229 12.21 -9.24 -8.60
CA ASP A 229 12.95 -8.09 -8.01
C ASP A 229 14.46 -8.28 -8.27
N THR A 230 14.87 -8.15 -9.53
CA THR A 230 16.24 -8.43 -9.97
C THR A 230 17.25 -7.39 -9.52
N PHE A 231 16.81 -6.18 -9.15
CA PHE A 231 17.68 -5.09 -8.72
C PHE A 231 18.27 -5.30 -7.32
N ARG A 232 17.55 -6.01 -6.45
CA ARG A 232 17.94 -6.20 -5.04
C ARG A 232 18.46 -7.62 -4.84
N ALA A 233 19.77 -7.78 -4.77
CA ALA A 233 20.41 -9.07 -4.45
C ALA A 233 19.81 -9.72 -3.18
N ALA A 234 19.58 -8.92 -2.13
CA ALA A 234 18.94 -9.40 -0.91
C ALA A 234 17.49 -9.90 -1.11
N ALA A 235 16.73 -9.34 -2.06
CA ALA A 235 15.38 -9.81 -2.35
C ALA A 235 15.41 -11.17 -3.07
N ILE A 236 16.34 -11.35 -4.01
CA ILE A 236 16.59 -12.63 -4.68
C ILE A 236 16.95 -13.71 -3.64
N GLU A 237 17.93 -13.43 -2.77
CA GLU A 237 18.35 -14.39 -1.74
C GLU A 237 17.23 -14.66 -0.72
N GLN A 238 16.49 -13.64 -0.30
CA GLN A 238 15.33 -13.83 0.56
C GLN A 238 14.28 -14.75 -0.07
N LEU A 239 14.00 -14.60 -1.37
CA LEU A 239 13.05 -15.47 -2.07
C LEU A 239 13.57 -16.90 -2.21
N LYS A 240 14.88 -17.11 -2.42
CA LYS A 240 15.50 -18.44 -2.43
C LYS A 240 15.34 -19.15 -1.09
N VAL A 241 15.59 -18.46 0.03
CA VAL A 241 15.38 -19.00 1.37
C VAL A 241 13.91 -19.42 1.58
N TRP A 242 12.95 -18.63 1.07
CA TRP A 242 11.54 -19.03 1.07
C TRP A 242 11.26 -20.26 0.22
N GLY A 243 11.88 -20.37 -0.96
CA GLY A 243 11.82 -21.55 -1.81
C GLY A 243 12.31 -22.80 -1.11
N GLU A 244 13.51 -22.75 -0.52
CA GLU A 244 14.10 -23.84 0.26
C GLU A 244 13.18 -24.25 1.43
N ARG A 245 12.68 -23.28 2.19
CA ARG A 245 11.79 -23.52 3.34
C ARG A 245 10.46 -24.16 2.94
N THR A 246 9.93 -23.83 1.76
CA THR A 246 8.61 -24.32 1.30
C THR A 246 8.73 -25.53 0.35
N GLY A 247 9.95 -25.88 -0.07
CA GLY A 247 10.22 -26.84 -1.12
C GLY A 247 9.69 -26.39 -2.50
N ALA A 248 9.58 -25.08 -2.71
CA ALA A 248 9.19 -24.50 -4.00
C ALA A 248 10.45 -24.17 -4.81
N GLU A 249 10.44 -24.54 -6.09
CA GLU A 249 11.55 -24.19 -6.99
C GLU A 249 11.57 -22.68 -7.25
N VAL A 250 12.77 -22.09 -7.23
CA VAL A 250 12.96 -20.65 -7.47
C VAL A 250 13.74 -20.43 -8.76
N VAL A 251 13.13 -19.70 -9.69
CA VAL A 251 13.77 -19.21 -10.91
C VAL A 251 14.34 -17.83 -10.61
N SER A 252 15.67 -17.69 -10.73
CA SER A 252 16.40 -16.46 -10.41
C SER A 252 17.53 -16.20 -11.40
N GLY A 253 17.79 -14.94 -11.70
CA GLY A 253 18.95 -14.49 -12.48
C GLY A 253 20.02 -13.82 -11.63
N GLN A 254 21.05 -13.27 -12.27
CA GLN A 254 22.01 -12.39 -11.60
C GLN A 254 21.38 -11.05 -11.22
N GLN A 255 21.99 -10.34 -10.27
CA GLN A 255 21.53 -8.99 -9.92
C GLN A 255 21.56 -8.07 -11.16
N GLY A 256 20.48 -7.33 -11.38
CA GLY A 256 20.30 -6.46 -12.54
C GLY A 256 19.89 -7.19 -13.83
N ALA A 257 19.57 -8.49 -13.77
CA ALA A 257 19.02 -9.23 -14.91
C ALA A 257 17.66 -8.64 -15.35
N ASP A 258 17.30 -8.89 -16.62
CA ASP A 258 16.00 -8.47 -17.16
C ASP A 258 14.84 -9.23 -16.48
N ALA A 259 14.04 -8.52 -15.68
CA ALA A 259 12.91 -9.10 -14.95
C ALA A 259 11.87 -9.71 -15.90
N SER A 260 11.67 -9.13 -17.09
CA SER A 260 10.70 -9.63 -18.06
C SER A 260 11.12 -10.96 -18.68
N GLY A 261 12.40 -11.12 -19.02
CA GLY A 261 12.99 -12.37 -19.49
C GLY A 261 12.96 -13.46 -18.42
N LEU A 262 13.25 -13.10 -17.16
CA LEU A 262 13.15 -14.02 -16.03
C LEU A 262 11.72 -14.53 -15.82
N ALA A 263 10.72 -13.64 -15.85
CA ALA A 263 9.31 -14.03 -15.73
C ALA A 263 8.85 -14.93 -16.89
N PHE A 264 9.35 -14.68 -18.11
CA PHE A 264 9.10 -15.51 -19.29
C PHE A 264 9.69 -16.92 -19.13
N GLU A 265 10.94 -17.03 -18.69
CA GLU A 265 11.62 -18.29 -18.42
C GLU A 265 10.88 -19.08 -17.34
N ALA A 266 10.53 -18.43 -16.24
CA ALA A 266 9.80 -19.06 -15.14
C ALA A 266 8.44 -19.60 -15.59
N LEU A 267 7.69 -18.86 -16.42
CA LEU A 267 6.42 -19.32 -16.97
C LEU A 267 6.60 -20.52 -17.92
N GLN A 268 7.60 -20.51 -18.81
CA GLN A 268 7.88 -21.68 -19.65
C GLN A 268 8.22 -22.91 -18.81
N LYS A 269 9.07 -22.74 -17.81
CA LYS A 269 9.51 -23.83 -16.93
C LYS A 269 8.35 -24.40 -16.11
N ALA A 270 7.52 -23.53 -15.54
CA ALA A 270 6.31 -23.94 -14.81
C ALA A 270 5.31 -24.68 -15.72
N LYS A 271 5.12 -24.24 -16.97
CA LYS A 271 4.30 -24.96 -17.96
C LYS A 271 4.87 -26.34 -18.27
N ALA A 272 6.18 -26.44 -18.53
CA ALA A 272 6.84 -27.70 -18.84
C ALA A 272 6.80 -28.70 -17.66
N ALA A 273 6.88 -28.20 -16.43
CA ALA A 273 6.78 -29.01 -15.21
C ALA A 273 5.32 -29.34 -14.81
N GLY A 274 4.32 -28.74 -15.45
CA GLY A 274 2.91 -28.90 -15.07
C GLY A 274 2.59 -28.32 -13.68
N THR A 275 3.35 -27.31 -13.24
CA THR A 275 3.19 -26.66 -11.93
C THR A 275 1.80 -26.04 -11.78
N ASP A 276 1.20 -26.15 -10.60
CA ASP A 276 -0.14 -25.62 -10.34
C ASP A 276 -0.13 -24.10 -10.17
N VAL A 277 0.84 -23.54 -9.45
CA VAL A 277 0.93 -22.09 -9.17
C VAL A 277 2.32 -21.54 -9.45
N LEU A 278 2.38 -20.41 -10.17
CA LEU A 278 3.59 -19.60 -10.35
C LEU A 278 3.43 -18.25 -9.66
N LEU A 279 4.25 -17.97 -8.65
CA LEU A 279 4.31 -16.68 -7.95
C LEU A 279 5.48 -15.84 -8.50
N VAL A 280 5.20 -14.65 -9.02
CA VAL A 280 6.21 -13.76 -9.61
C VAL A 280 6.40 -12.54 -8.72
N ASP A 281 7.60 -12.38 -8.14
CA ASP A 281 7.99 -11.16 -7.42
C ASP A 281 8.32 -10.04 -8.42
N THR A 282 8.19 -8.78 -8.00
CA THR A 282 8.57 -7.62 -8.82
C THR A 282 9.31 -6.57 -8.00
N ALA A 283 10.08 -5.72 -8.68
CA ALA A 283 10.61 -4.51 -8.07
C ALA A 283 9.47 -3.57 -7.57
N GLY A 284 9.81 -2.66 -6.64
CA GLY A 284 8.85 -1.71 -6.06
C GLY A 284 9.39 -0.29 -5.80
N ARG A 285 10.42 0.15 -6.53
CA ARG A 285 11.07 1.47 -6.34
C ARG A 285 10.21 2.62 -6.84
N LEU A 286 9.28 3.12 -6.02
CA LEU A 286 8.33 4.18 -6.40
C LEU A 286 9.00 5.54 -6.68
N GLN A 287 10.21 5.81 -6.18
CA GLN A 287 10.93 7.07 -6.44
C GLN A 287 11.26 7.29 -7.93
N ASN A 288 11.27 6.21 -8.74
CA ASN A 288 11.36 6.27 -10.19
C ASN A 288 10.06 5.70 -10.80
N LYS A 289 8.93 6.35 -10.52
CA LYS A 289 7.58 5.86 -10.91
C LYS A 289 7.53 5.43 -12.38
N THR A 290 8.05 6.25 -13.30
CA THR A 290 8.00 5.95 -14.74
C THR A 290 8.77 4.68 -15.09
N GLY A 291 10.04 4.58 -14.71
CA GLY A 291 10.85 3.40 -15.03
C GLY A 291 10.32 2.11 -14.39
N LEU A 292 9.83 2.17 -13.15
CA LEU A 292 9.21 1.02 -12.47
C LEU A 292 7.96 0.55 -13.22
N MET A 293 7.11 1.48 -13.63
CA MET A 293 5.86 1.16 -14.31
C MET A 293 6.10 0.64 -15.73
N ASP A 294 7.09 1.18 -16.45
CA ASP A 294 7.50 0.68 -17.77
C ASP A 294 8.02 -0.75 -17.70
N GLU A 295 8.84 -1.05 -16.69
CA GLU A 295 9.35 -2.40 -16.44
C GLU A 295 8.21 -3.36 -16.11
N LEU A 296 7.28 -2.96 -15.23
CA LEU A 296 6.13 -3.78 -14.87
C LEU A 296 5.21 -4.05 -16.08
N ALA A 297 4.94 -3.03 -16.89
CA ALA A 297 4.20 -3.17 -18.15
C ALA A 297 4.91 -4.13 -19.11
N LYS A 298 6.25 -4.05 -19.19
CA LYS A 298 7.07 -4.97 -19.98
C LYS A 298 6.94 -6.41 -19.49
N VAL A 299 6.99 -6.66 -18.18
CA VAL A 299 6.79 -8.00 -17.59
C VAL A 299 5.44 -8.57 -18.00
N VAL A 300 4.34 -7.82 -17.79
CA VAL A 300 2.97 -8.24 -18.16
C VAL A 300 2.87 -8.55 -19.66
N ARG A 301 3.40 -7.66 -20.51
CA ARG A 301 3.40 -7.87 -21.97
C ARG A 301 4.18 -9.12 -22.39
N VAL A 302 5.29 -9.40 -21.73
CA VAL A 302 6.16 -10.54 -22.08
C VAL A 302 5.53 -11.87 -21.66
N ILE A 303 4.98 -11.98 -20.43
CA ILE A 303 4.29 -13.22 -20.01
C ILE A 303 3.04 -13.50 -20.87
N ARG A 304 2.35 -12.46 -21.33
CA ARG A 304 1.20 -12.57 -22.24
C ARG A 304 1.52 -13.17 -23.61
N LYS A 305 2.79 -13.15 -24.03
CA LYS A 305 3.21 -13.83 -25.27
C LYS A 305 3.12 -15.35 -25.17
N LEU A 306 3.27 -15.91 -23.96
CA LEU A 306 3.15 -17.35 -23.71
C LEU A 306 1.75 -17.77 -23.32
N ASP A 307 1.01 -16.86 -22.67
CA ASP A 307 -0.34 -17.09 -22.19
C ASP A 307 -1.12 -15.77 -22.19
N PRO A 308 -2.01 -15.53 -23.17
CA PRO A 308 -2.77 -14.29 -23.27
C PRO A 308 -3.59 -13.94 -22.02
N ASP A 309 -3.99 -14.94 -21.23
CA ASP A 309 -4.79 -14.76 -20.01
C ASP A 309 -3.92 -14.44 -18.78
N SER A 310 -2.59 -14.47 -18.90
CA SER A 310 -1.67 -14.18 -17.80
C SER A 310 -1.42 -12.66 -17.61
N PRO A 311 -1.13 -12.19 -16.38
CA PRO A 311 -1.24 -12.96 -15.13
C PRO A 311 -2.72 -13.18 -14.79
N HIS A 312 -3.03 -14.34 -14.18
CA HIS A 312 -4.40 -14.70 -13.80
C HIS A 312 -4.85 -13.94 -12.55
N ALA A 313 -3.89 -13.56 -11.69
CA ALA A 313 -4.09 -12.60 -10.62
C ALA A 313 -2.91 -11.63 -10.56
N ALA A 314 -3.19 -10.34 -10.42
CA ALA A 314 -2.21 -9.30 -10.13
C ALA A 314 -2.51 -8.74 -8.74
N LEU A 315 -1.73 -9.15 -7.74
CA LEU A 315 -1.98 -8.83 -6.34
C LEU A 315 -1.13 -7.64 -5.91
N LEU A 316 -1.79 -6.55 -5.55
CA LEU A 316 -1.13 -5.37 -5.00
C LEU A 316 -0.99 -5.51 -3.48
N VAL A 317 0.25 -5.59 -3.02
CA VAL A 317 0.58 -5.65 -1.59
C VAL A 317 0.78 -4.24 -1.05
N LEU A 318 -0.07 -3.86 -0.10
CA LEU A 318 -0.10 -2.54 0.53
C LEU A 318 0.30 -2.63 2.00
N ASP A 319 1.00 -1.59 2.45
CA ASP A 319 1.42 -1.43 3.83
C ASP A 319 0.40 -0.56 4.58
N ALA A 320 -0.21 -1.07 5.64
CA ALA A 320 -1.20 -0.31 6.42
C ALA A 320 -0.61 0.96 7.08
N THR A 321 0.71 1.05 7.25
CA THR A 321 1.37 2.22 7.87
C THR A 321 1.39 3.45 6.96
N VAL A 322 1.21 3.29 5.65
CA VAL A 322 1.32 4.40 4.68
C VAL A 322 0.07 5.30 4.64
N GLY A 323 -1.04 4.87 5.25
CA GLY A 323 -2.29 5.61 5.30
C GLY A 323 -2.80 5.99 3.91
N GLN A 324 -3.30 7.23 3.74
CA GLN A 324 -3.89 7.73 2.49
C GLN A 324 -2.98 7.62 1.26
N ASN A 325 -1.64 7.51 1.42
CA ASN A 325 -0.75 7.28 0.28
C ASN A 325 -1.05 5.97 -0.45
N ALA A 326 -1.67 4.99 0.21
CA ALA A 326 -2.12 3.75 -0.40
C ALA A 326 -3.10 3.99 -1.56
N ILE A 327 -3.96 5.01 -1.48
CA ILE A 327 -4.91 5.35 -2.54
C ILE A 327 -4.17 5.65 -3.85
N SER A 328 -3.15 6.51 -3.78
CA SER A 328 -2.36 6.88 -4.96
C SER A 328 -1.57 5.71 -5.54
N GLN A 329 -1.22 4.72 -4.71
CA GLN A 329 -0.56 3.50 -5.17
C GLN A 329 -1.53 2.58 -5.91
N VAL A 330 -2.74 2.37 -5.39
CA VAL A 330 -3.76 1.57 -6.08
C VAL A 330 -4.03 2.13 -7.47
N GLU A 331 -4.24 3.46 -7.60
CA GLU A 331 -4.45 4.11 -8.90
C GLU A 331 -3.31 3.83 -9.88
N ALA A 332 -2.06 4.06 -9.45
CA ALA A 332 -0.89 3.89 -10.30
C ALA A 332 -0.69 2.43 -10.76
N PHE A 333 -0.80 1.47 -9.84
CA PHE A 333 -0.60 0.06 -10.18
C PHE A 333 -1.78 -0.54 -10.93
N GLN A 334 -3.02 -0.12 -10.67
CA GLN A 334 -4.19 -0.61 -11.37
C GLN A 334 -4.14 -0.28 -12.87
N GLN A 335 -3.71 0.95 -13.22
CA GLN A 335 -3.57 1.39 -14.62
C GLN A 335 -2.53 0.59 -15.40
N ILE A 336 -1.45 0.15 -14.74
CA ILE A 336 -0.29 -0.46 -15.40
C ILE A 336 -0.32 -1.99 -15.36
N ALA A 337 -0.56 -2.56 -14.19
CA ALA A 337 -0.45 -4.00 -13.95
C ALA A 337 -1.79 -4.75 -14.09
N GLY A 338 -2.91 -4.03 -14.17
CA GLY A 338 -4.24 -4.62 -14.16
C GLY A 338 -4.53 -5.32 -12.83
N VAL A 339 -4.29 -4.63 -11.71
CA VAL A 339 -4.50 -5.17 -10.35
C VAL A 339 -5.88 -5.79 -10.21
N THR A 340 -5.93 -7.06 -9.80
CA THR A 340 -7.15 -7.85 -9.63
C THR A 340 -7.55 -8.04 -8.17
N GLY A 341 -6.63 -7.78 -7.24
CA GLY A 341 -6.90 -7.92 -5.81
C GLY A 341 -5.81 -7.32 -4.93
N LEU A 342 -6.13 -7.16 -3.66
CA LEU A 342 -5.32 -6.51 -2.64
C LEU A 342 -4.88 -7.50 -1.57
N VAL A 343 -3.67 -7.27 -1.05
CA VAL A 343 -3.18 -7.85 0.20
C VAL A 343 -2.74 -6.71 1.10
N MET A 344 -3.35 -6.59 2.28
CA MET A 344 -2.94 -5.58 3.27
C MET A 344 -1.99 -6.19 4.28
N THR A 345 -0.86 -5.55 4.57
CA THR A 345 0.14 -6.04 5.53
C THR A 345 0.43 -5.00 6.61
N LYS A 346 1.16 -5.42 7.65
CA LYS A 346 1.64 -4.57 8.76
C LYS A 346 0.53 -3.85 9.53
N LEU A 347 -0.63 -4.49 9.65
CA LEU A 347 -1.73 -3.96 10.45
C LEU A 347 -1.33 -3.81 11.93
N ASP A 348 -0.44 -4.68 12.42
CA ASP A 348 0.20 -4.66 13.74
C ASP A 348 1.09 -3.43 14.01
N GLY A 349 1.57 -2.78 12.95
CA GLY A 349 2.48 -1.64 13.07
C GLY A 349 1.80 -0.29 13.29
N THR A 350 0.48 -0.16 13.17
CA THR A 350 -0.16 1.13 12.90
C THR A 350 -1.47 1.37 13.66
N ALA A 351 -1.76 2.64 13.97
CA ALA A 351 -3.10 3.09 14.37
C ALA A 351 -4.00 3.44 13.17
N ARG A 352 -3.47 3.30 11.94
CA ARG A 352 -4.11 3.73 10.69
C ARG A 352 -4.76 2.59 9.89
N GLY A 353 -5.19 1.53 10.56
CA GLY A 353 -5.82 0.35 9.94
C GLY A 353 -7.10 0.65 9.16
N GLY A 354 -7.75 1.81 9.38
CA GLY A 354 -8.96 2.22 8.67
C GLY A 354 -8.78 2.41 7.16
N ILE A 355 -7.54 2.55 6.68
CA ILE A 355 -7.24 2.75 5.25
C ILE A 355 -7.82 1.66 4.35
N LEU A 356 -7.92 0.41 4.82
CA LEU A 356 -8.51 -0.68 4.06
C LEU A 356 -9.97 -0.40 3.68
N VAL A 357 -10.72 0.23 4.59
CA VAL A 357 -12.14 0.61 4.38
C VAL A 357 -12.24 1.69 3.30
N ALA A 358 -11.36 2.69 3.34
CA ALA A 358 -11.32 3.74 2.33
C ALA A 358 -10.98 3.18 0.93
N LEU A 359 -10.04 2.24 0.86
CA LEU A 359 -9.68 1.57 -0.40
C LEU A 359 -10.84 0.74 -0.96
N ALA A 360 -11.51 -0.04 -0.10
CA ALA A 360 -12.66 -0.84 -0.50
C ALA A 360 -13.79 0.04 -1.06
N ALA A 361 -14.15 1.11 -0.34
CA ALA A 361 -15.18 2.05 -0.75
C ALA A 361 -14.87 2.75 -2.08
N LYS A 362 -13.60 3.09 -2.33
CA LYS A 362 -13.19 3.84 -3.52
C LYS A 362 -13.00 2.96 -4.76
N PHE A 363 -12.36 1.80 -4.62
CA PHE A 363 -11.91 1.01 -5.77
C PHE A 363 -12.73 -0.26 -6.02
N GLY A 364 -13.44 -0.78 -5.02
CA GLY A 364 -14.18 -2.04 -5.15
C GLY A 364 -13.32 -3.26 -5.50
N LEU A 365 -11.99 -3.17 -5.28
CA LEU A 365 -11.07 -4.27 -5.56
C LEU A 365 -11.19 -5.34 -4.47
N PRO A 366 -11.19 -6.64 -4.85
CA PRO A 366 -11.15 -7.74 -3.90
C PRO A 366 -9.99 -7.61 -2.91
N VAL A 367 -10.26 -7.84 -1.63
CA VAL A 367 -9.25 -7.99 -0.59
C VAL A 367 -9.17 -9.47 -0.27
N HIS A 368 -8.07 -10.12 -0.66
CA HIS A 368 -7.92 -11.56 -0.51
C HIS A 368 -7.34 -11.95 0.84
N PHE A 369 -6.34 -11.20 1.32
CA PHE A 369 -5.57 -11.53 2.51
C PHE A 369 -5.24 -10.30 3.34
N ILE A 370 -5.09 -10.52 4.64
CA ILE A 370 -4.52 -9.55 5.56
C ILE A 370 -3.37 -10.15 6.38
N GLY A 371 -2.33 -9.35 6.57
CA GLY A 371 -1.11 -9.70 7.28
C GLY A 371 -0.97 -8.90 8.58
N VAL A 372 -0.86 -9.61 9.70
CA VAL A 372 -0.83 -9.03 11.07
C VAL A 372 0.44 -9.40 11.85
N GLY A 373 1.50 -9.82 11.16
CA GLY A 373 2.76 -10.22 11.77
C GLY A 373 3.75 -10.83 10.79
N GLU A 374 4.89 -11.30 11.30
CA GLU A 374 6.00 -11.81 10.51
C GLU A 374 5.93 -13.32 10.23
N SER A 375 5.27 -14.09 11.10
CA SER A 375 5.19 -15.56 11.01
C SER A 375 4.42 -15.99 9.77
N VAL A 376 4.64 -17.22 9.30
CA VAL A 376 3.96 -17.77 8.11
C VAL A 376 2.45 -17.76 8.30
N GLU A 377 2.03 -18.06 9.51
CA GLU A 377 0.66 -18.18 9.96
C GLU A 377 -0.01 -16.81 10.13
N ASP A 378 0.72 -15.70 10.04
CA ASP A 378 0.19 -14.33 10.25
C ASP A 378 -0.33 -13.70 8.94
N LEU A 379 -0.59 -14.51 7.91
CA LEU A 379 -1.30 -14.13 6.70
C LEU A 379 -2.51 -15.06 6.54
N GLU A 380 -3.71 -14.50 6.66
CA GLU A 380 -4.96 -15.27 6.60
C GLU A 380 -5.91 -14.64 5.57
N PRO A 381 -6.87 -15.43 5.04
CA PRO A 381 -7.94 -14.90 4.21
C PRO A 381 -8.69 -13.77 4.91
N PHE A 382 -9.07 -12.75 4.13
CA PHE A 382 -9.76 -11.60 4.67
C PHE A 382 -11.21 -11.91 5.05
N SER A 383 -11.60 -11.47 6.25
CA SER A 383 -12.97 -11.56 6.78
C SER A 383 -13.44 -10.15 7.10
N ALA A 384 -14.45 -9.67 6.37
CA ALA A 384 -15.04 -8.35 6.57
C ALA A 384 -15.57 -8.18 8.01
N ARG A 385 -16.28 -9.19 8.50
CA ARG A 385 -16.87 -9.22 9.84
C ARG A 385 -15.81 -9.16 10.92
N ASP A 386 -14.79 -10.03 10.84
CA ASP A 386 -13.76 -10.08 11.89
C ASP A 386 -12.95 -8.78 11.92
N PHE A 387 -12.60 -8.26 10.74
CA PHE A 387 -11.90 -6.99 10.62
C PHE A 387 -12.73 -5.83 11.20
N ALA A 388 -14.01 -5.72 10.83
CA ALA A 388 -14.88 -4.64 11.28
C ALA A 388 -15.05 -4.64 12.82
N ARG A 389 -15.22 -5.81 13.41
CA ARG A 389 -15.30 -5.96 14.86
C ARG A 389 -13.99 -5.65 15.56
N ALA A 390 -12.86 -6.12 15.01
CA ALA A 390 -11.54 -5.84 15.55
C ALA A 390 -11.22 -4.33 15.51
N VAL A 391 -11.51 -3.64 14.40
CA VAL A 391 -11.37 -2.17 14.28
C VAL A 391 -12.23 -1.44 15.32
N ALA A 392 -13.46 -1.89 15.53
CA ALA A 392 -14.38 -1.29 16.50
C ALA A 392 -14.10 -1.68 17.97
N GLY A 393 -13.08 -2.49 18.24
CA GLY A 393 -12.76 -2.94 19.60
C GLY A 393 -13.82 -3.85 20.22
N LEU A 394 -14.60 -4.57 19.40
CA LEU A 394 -15.61 -5.52 19.84
C LEU A 394 -15.02 -6.93 19.95
N GLY A 395 -15.53 -7.76 20.86
CA GLY A 395 -15.07 -9.14 21.05
C GLY A 395 -15.44 -10.10 19.91
N GLU A 396 -14.93 -11.33 19.96
CA GLU A 396 -15.30 -12.42 19.03
C GLU A 396 -16.80 -12.72 19.17
N VAL A 397 -17.48 -13.10 18.09
CA VAL A 397 -18.83 -13.65 18.20
C VAL A 397 -18.71 -15.16 18.29
N ALA A 398 -19.38 -15.76 19.28
CA ALA A 398 -19.45 -17.20 19.47
C ALA A 398 -20.08 -17.93 18.28
#